data_AF-A0A4Q0NTG7-F1
#
_entry.id   AF-A0A4Q0NTG7-F1
#
_cell.length_a   1.000
_cell.length_b   1.000
_cell.length_c   1.000
_cell.angle_alpha   90.00
_cell.angle_beta   90.00
_cell.angle_gamma   90.00
#
_symmetry.space_group_name_H-M   'P 1'
#
loop_
_entity.id
_entity.type
_entity.pdbx_description
1 polymer ?
#
loop_
_entity_poly.entity_id
_entity_poly.type
_entity_poly.pdbx_seq_one_letter_code
_entity_poly.pdbx_strand_id
1 'polypeptide(L)'
;MLLKKNVPIVLGLIQMLISMYWIFEMSRLYYRYHYTDVLFAFRYPDWVIFVNVLLSLLNGFLGFRVLRGNLAVARSYALMLCLILLGGLINIGIL
;
A
#
# COMPACT_ATOMS: atom_id res chain seq x y z
N MET A 1 7.30 26.64 -16.24
CA MET A 1 6.62 25.65 -17.11
C MET A 1 7.16 24.22 -16.92
N LEU A 2 8.46 24.02 -16.66
CA LEU A 2 9.09 22.70 -16.43
C LEU A 2 8.56 21.93 -15.19
N LEU A 3 8.23 22.61 -14.10
CA LEU A 3 7.73 21.97 -12.86
C LEU A 3 6.43 21.18 -13.09
N LYS A 4 5.49 21.68 -13.92
CA LYS A 4 4.19 21.02 -14.16
C LYS A 4 4.31 19.63 -14.79
N LYS A 5 5.38 19.37 -15.56
CA LYS A 5 5.56 18.10 -16.29
C LYS A 5 6.13 16.99 -15.40
N ASN A 6 6.91 17.34 -14.38
CA ASN A 6 7.61 16.37 -13.53
C ASN A 6 6.83 15.99 -12.27
N VAL A 7 5.88 16.82 -11.82
CA VAL A 7 4.99 16.54 -10.69
C VAL A 7 4.32 15.15 -10.75
N PRO A 8 3.67 14.72 -11.85
CA PRO A 8 3.04 13.40 -11.90
C PRO A 8 4.05 12.25 -11.78
N ILE A 9 5.27 12.44 -12.28
CA ILE A 9 6.34 11.45 -12.19
C ILE A 9 6.78 11.28 -10.72
N VAL A 10 7.04 12.40 -10.03
CA VAL A 10 7.43 12.38 -8.62
C VAL A 10 6.33 11.76 -7.75
N LEU A 11 5.07 12.13 -7.97
CA LEU A 11 3.94 11.61 -7.20
C LEU A 11 3.69 10.12 -7.48
N GLY A 12 3.83 9.66 -8.72
CA GLY A 12 3.76 8.24 -9.06
C GLY A 12 4.87 7.42 -8.39
N LEU A 13 6.10 7.95 -8.36
CA LEU A 13 7.23 7.31 -7.67
C LEU A 13 6.99 7.22 -6.16
N ILE A 14 6.52 8.30 -5.53
CA ILE A 14 6.19 8.31 -4.09
C ILE A 14 5.12 7.26 -3.80
N GLN A 15 4.05 7.20 -4.61
CA GLN A 15 2.98 6.20 -4.45
C GLN A 15 3.52 4.76 -4.53
N MET A 16 4.45 4.48 -5.46
CA MET A 16 5.09 3.17 -5.58
C MET A 16 5.98 2.85 -4.36
N LEU A 17 6.79 3.80 -3.90
CA LEU A 17 7.68 3.61 -2.74
C LEU A 17 6.89 3.33 -1.46
N ILE A 18 5.81 4.09 -1.22
CA ILE A 18 4.90 3.85 -0.08
C ILE A 18 4.30 2.44 -0.16
N SER A 19 3.89 2.01 -1.36
CA SER A 19 3.31 0.68 -1.58
C SER A 19 4.32 -0.43 -1.30
N MET A 20 5.57 -0.28 -1.76
CA MET A 20 6.65 -1.24 -1.49
C MET A 20 6.98 -1.31 0.00
N TYR A 21 7.06 -0.16 0.67
CA TYR A 21 7.30 -0.10 2.11
C TYR A 21 6.21 -0.86 2.89
N TRP A 22 4.93 -0.68 2.53
CA TRP A 22 3.84 -1.37 3.21
C TRP A 22 3.87 -2.88 2.97
N ILE A 23 4.17 -3.33 1.75
CA ILE A 23 4.36 -4.76 1.46
C ILE A 23 5.47 -5.33 2.34
N PHE A 24 6.59 -4.62 2.45
CA PHE A 24 7.70 -5.05 3.28
C PHE A 24 7.30 -5.16 4.76
N GLU A 25 6.60 -4.16 5.30
CA GLU A 25 6.12 -4.18 6.68
C GLU A 25 5.15 -5.34 6.95
N MET A 26 4.17 -5.56 6.08
CA MET A 26 3.23 -6.68 6.18
C MET A 26 3.95 -8.04 6.09
N SER A 27 4.90 -8.16 5.18
CA SER A 27 5.71 -9.40 5.02
C SER A 27 6.58 -9.65 6.26
N ARG A 28 7.19 -8.59 6.82
CA ARG A 28 7.98 -8.67 8.05
C ARG A 28 7.11 -9.06 9.24
N LEU A 29 5.88 -8.53 9.31
CA LEU A 29 4.93 -8.85 10.36
C LEU A 29 4.53 -10.33 10.29
N TYR A 30 4.17 -10.82 9.09
CA TYR A 30 3.91 -12.23 8.86
C TYR A 30 5.09 -13.10 9.28
N TYR A 31 6.32 -12.71 8.90
CA TYR A 31 7.50 -13.44 9.28
C TYR A 31 7.66 -13.54 10.80
N ARG A 32 7.48 -12.43 11.52
CA ARG A 32 7.58 -12.42 12.99
C ARG A 32 6.49 -13.27 13.66
N TYR A 33 5.30 -13.32 13.07
CA TYR A 33 4.17 -14.08 13.62
C TYR A 33 4.35 -15.60 13.55
N HIS A 34 5.19 -16.09 12.64
CA HIS A 34 5.31 -17.53 12.36
C HIS A 34 6.72 -18.10 12.58
N TYR A 35 7.75 -17.27 12.49
CA TYR A 35 9.14 -17.71 12.47
C TYR A 35 10.00 -17.05 13.56
N THR A 36 9.38 -16.33 14.52
CA THR A 36 10.09 -15.76 15.67
C THR A 36 9.27 -15.91 16.95
N ASP A 37 9.95 -15.99 18.09
CA ASP A 37 9.33 -16.11 19.42
C ASP A 37 8.81 -14.77 19.97
N VAL A 38 8.57 -13.78 19.10
CA VAL A 38 8.08 -12.47 19.52
C VAL A 38 6.62 -12.57 19.91
N LEU A 39 6.32 -12.28 21.18
CA LEU A 39 4.96 -12.21 21.71
C LEU A 39 4.32 -10.87 21.31
N PHE A 40 3.16 -10.94 20.65
CA PHE A 40 2.37 -9.77 20.26
C PHE A 40 1.11 -9.67 21.12
N ALA A 41 0.83 -8.48 21.67
CA ALA A 41 -0.40 -8.23 22.43
C ALA A 41 -1.67 -8.35 21.54
N PHE A 42 -1.53 -8.03 20.25
CA PHE A 42 -2.58 -8.16 19.24
C PHE A 42 -1.97 -8.74 17.96
N ARG A 43 -2.63 -9.73 17.37
CA ARG A 43 -2.18 -10.40 16.15
C ARG A 43 -3.25 -10.26 15.07
N TYR A 44 -2.89 -9.68 13.94
CA TYR A 44 -3.75 -9.73 12.76
C TYR A 44 -3.83 -11.16 12.23
N PRO A 45 -5.02 -11.66 11.86
CA PRO A 45 -5.12 -12.93 11.15
C PRO A 45 -4.31 -12.91 9.86
N ASP A 46 -3.73 -14.05 9.50
CA ASP A 46 -2.83 -14.14 8.35
C ASP A 46 -3.49 -13.68 7.04
N TRP A 47 -4.78 -14.02 6.85
CA TRP A 47 -5.54 -13.60 5.67
C TRP A 47 -5.65 -12.07 5.56
N VAL A 48 -5.69 -11.34 6.67
CA VAL A 48 -5.70 -9.87 6.69
C VAL A 48 -4.37 -9.31 6.21
N ILE A 49 -3.26 -9.94 6.61
CA ILE A 49 -1.92 -9.54 6.16
C ILE A 49 -1.82 -9.74 4.64
N PHE A 50 -2.27 -10.88 4.12
CA PHE A 50 -2.28 -11.13 2.67
C PHE A 50 -3.16 -10.14 1.90
N VAL A 51 -4.34 -9.78 2.44
CA VAL A 51 -5.18 -8.75 1.83
C VAL A 51 -4.47 -7.39 1.80
N ASN A 52 -3.81 -6.99 2.89
CA ASN A 52 -3.05 -5.72 2.92
C ASN A 52 -1.89 -5.72 1.91
N VAL A 53 -1.19 -6.85 1.74
CA VAL A 53 -0.17 -7.01 0.68
C VAL A 53 -0.81 -6.86 -0.70
N LEU A 54 -1.95 -7.50 -0.96
CA LEU A 54 -2.65 -7.42 -2.25
C LEU A 54 -3.10 -5.98 -2.56
N LEU A 55 -3.70 -5.29 -1.59
CA LEU A 55 -4.11 -3.89 -1.72
C LEU A 55 -2.91 -2.98 -2.04
N SER A 56 -1.76 -3.26 -1.44
CA SER A 56 -0.53 -2.50 -1.68
C SER A 56 0.06 -2.77 -3.05
N LEU A 57 0.01 -4.01 -3.53
CA LEU A 57 0.39 -4.33 -4.90
C LEU A 57 -0.50 -3.60 -5.92
N LEU A 58 -1.81 -3.56 -5.69
CA LEU A 58 -2.74 -2.78 -6.51
C LEU A 58 -2.41 -1.28 -6.47
N ASN A 59 -2.10 -0.73 -5.30
CA ASN A 59 -1.71 0.68 -5.17
C ASN A 59 -0.40 0.99 -5.90
N GLY A 60 0.60 0.10 -5.81
CA GLY A 60 1.85 0.22 -6.57
C GLY A 60 1.62 0.18 -8.08
N PHE A 61 0.70 -0.67 -8.55
CA PHE A 61 0.31 -0.72 -9.95
C PHE A 61 -0.39 0.57 -10.42
N LEU A 62 -1.20 1.20 -9.58
CA LEU A 62 -1.78 2.52 -9.87
C LEU A 62 -0.68 3.59 -9.99
N GLY A 63 0.30 3.60 -9.08
CA GLY A 63 1.48 4.47 -9.18
C GLY A 63 2.24 4.28 -10.50
N PHE A 64 2.43 3.03 -10.94
CA PHE A 64 3.04 2.74 -12.24
C PHE A 64 2.21 3.26 -13.44
N ARG A 65 0.87 3.16 -13.37
CA ARG A 65 -0.02 3.73 -14.39
C ARG A 65 0.04 5.26 -14.45
N VAL A 66 0.29 5.93 -13.32
CA VAL A 66 0.56 7.38 -13.27
C VAL A 66 1.87 7.71 -13.98
N LEU A 67 2.93 6.93 -13.75
CA LEU A 67 4.22 7.13 -14.43
C LEU A 67 4.14 6.98 -15.95
N ARG A 68 3.32 6.05 -16.44
CA ARG A 68 3.06 5.89 -17.89
C ARG A 68 2.17 6.99 -18.48
N GLY A 69 1.60 7.89 -17.66
CA GLY A 69 0.64 8.90 -18.10
C GLY A 69 -0.74 8.34 -18.44
N ASN A 70 -1.02 7.07 -18.15
CA ASN A 70 -2.29 6.41 -18.44
C ASN A 70 -3.40 6.75 -17.43
N LEU A 71 -3.02 7.32 -16.27
CA LEU A 71 -3.95 7.64 -15.19
C LEU A 71 -3.65 9.04 -14.63
N ALA A 72 -4.70 9.85 -14.47
CA ALA A 72 -4.58 11.15 -13.82
C ALA A 72 -4.20 10.98 -12.35
N VAL A 73 -3.25 11.78 -11.87
CA VAL A 73 -2.74 11.75 -10.49
C VAL A 73 -3.88 11.82 -9.46
N ALA A 74 -4.82 12.76 -9.65
CA ALA A 74 -5.95 12.92 -8.74
C ALA A 74 -6.79 11.65 -8.61
N ARG A 75 -7.04 10.93 -9.73
CA ARG A 75 -7.76 9.65 -9.71
C ARG A 75 -6.95 8.56 -9.01
N SER A 76 -5.64 8.51 -9.25
CA SER A 76 -4.76 7.54 -8.59
C SER A 76 -4.71 7.72 -7.08
N TYR A 77 -4.60 8.97 -6.61
CA TYR A 77 -4.57 9.29 -5.18
C TYR A 77 -5.93 9.09 -4.49
N ALA A 78 -7.04 9.36 -5.18
CA ALA A 78 -8.37 9.01 -4.67
C ALA A 78 -8.50 7.49 -4.47
N LEU A 79 -8.07 6.69 -5.46
CA LEU A 79 -8.06 5.23 -5.36
C LEU A 79 -7.11 4.73 -4.26
N MET A 80 -5.92 5.32 -4.12
CA MET A 80 -4.99 5.04 -3.03
C MET A 80 -5.67 5.23 -1.67
N LEU A 81 -6.38 6.36 -1.50
CA LEU A 81 -7.08 6.67 -0.26
C LEU A 81 -8.20 5.66 0.00
N CYS A 82 -8.99 5.28 -1.02
CA CYS A 82 -9.99 4.22 -0.90
C CYS A 82 -9.38 2.86 -0.50
N LEU A 83 -8.25 2.47 -1.09
CA LEU A 83 -7.57 1.21 -0.77
C LEU A 83 -7.04 1.21 0.67
N ILE A 84 -6.48 2.33 1.13
CA ILE A 84 -6.00 2.48 2.52
C ILE A 84 -7.17 2.41 3.50
N LEU A 85 -8.26 3.11 3.23
CA LEU A 85 -9.46 3.05 4.08
C LEU A 85 -10.02 1.62 4.13
N LEU A 86 -10.08 0.92 3.00
CA LEU A 86 -10.55 -0.45 2.94
C LEU A 86 -9.64 -1.38 3.76
N GLY A 87 -8.32 -1.27 3.63
CA GLY A 87 -7.37 -2.01 4.47
C GLY A 87 -7.55 -1.70 5.97
N GLY A 88 -7.71 -0.42 6.32
CA GLY A 88 -7.95 0.02 7.69
C GLY A 88 -9.24 -0.51 8.30
N LEU A 89 -10.35 -0.51 7.53
CA LEU A 89 -11.63 -1.06 7.96
C LEU A 89 -11.57 -2.56 8.21
N ILE A 90 -10.87 -3.30 7.34
CA ILE A 90 -10.64 -4.73 7.54
C ILE A 90 -9.85 -4.95 8.83
N ASN A 91 -8.78 -4.17 9.06
CA ASN A 91 -7.97 -4.29 10.27
C ASN A 91 -8.76 -4.01 11.56
N ILE A 92 -9.66 -3.01 11.56
CA ILE A 92 -10.46 -2.65 12.74
C ILE A 92 -11.62 -3.63 12.97
N GLY A 93 -12.30 -4.09 11.91
CA GLY A 93 -13.47 -4.97 12.04
C GLY A 93 -13.16 -6.38 12.58
N ILE A 94 -11.89 -6.69 12.79
CA ILE A 94 -11.37 -8.00 13.19
C ILE A 94 -10.69 -7.95 14.58
N LEU A 95 -10.34 -6.74 15.03
CA LEU A 95 -9.70 -6.45 16.31
C LEU A 95 -10.75 -6.32 17.42
#